data_AF-A0AAV5K785-F1
#
_entry.id   AF-A0AAV5K785-F1
#
_cell.length_a   1.000
_cell.length_b   1.000
_cell.length_c   1.000
_cell.angle_alpha   90.00
_cell.angle_beta   90.00
_cell.angle_gamma   90.00
#
_symmetry.space_group_name_H-M   'P 1'
#
loop_
_entity.id
_entity.type
_entity.pdbx_description
1 polymer ?
#
loop_
_entity_poly.entity_id
_entity_poly.type
_entity_poly.pdbx_seq_one_letter_code
_entity_poly.pdbx_strand_id
1 'polypeptide(L)'
;MASRLAGKWRAVSVQSPVSRLRSFRSDAALGAIARAGEERVPNLVLYNYPSFSGAFSSLLAHLFHSRLNLPCLILPFSSVEPFRVEDFYVEGLERCYLLDLLGPRGFAVKLSQRSMCEVIGFDHRKSVLGQLKSSEDIPQRVTFNVNLGKCSSIAVYEYFSSKLADMKFPDVEDASLFNLEDQDRIQTVLRYIDDADLRTWSLPDIRAFRIGMREWHSKLNCITNPFLYEQLLEISSADLVSKGNLFISSRQIAANKLLDKVFKVRLGGGFYGECLGVRADGNPDLSDEIGKQLSIRSAAAGLR
;
A
#
# COMPACT_ATOMS: atom_id res chain seq x y z
N MET A 1 -57.06 -30.40 20.55
CA MET A 1 -55.79 -30.76 21.20
C MET A 1 -54.68 -30.80 20.17
N ALA A 2 -53.73 -29.86 20.26
CA ALA A 2 -52.33 -29.98 19.85
C ALA A 2 -51.73 -28.56 19.80
N SER A 3 -51.01 -28.21 20.85
CA SER A 3 -50.19 -27.01 20.97
C SER A 3 -49.05 -26.99 19.95
N ARG A 4 -48.77 -25.84 19.32
CA ARG A 4 -47.40 -25.54 18.89
C ARG A 4 -46.99 -24.12 19.27
N LEU A 5 -46.06 -24.12 20.20
CA LEU A 5 -45.29 -23.03 20.77
C LEU A 5 -44.66 -22.13 19.70
N ALA A 6 -44.95 -20.83 19.79
CA ALA A 6 -44.15 -19.80 19.14
C ALA A 6 -42.83 -19.66 19.90
N GLY A 7 -41.78 -20.31 19.40
CA GLY A 7 -40.41 -20.13 19.89
C GLY A 7 -39.89 -18.75 19.50
N LYS A 8 -39.74 -17.86 20.49
CA LYS A 8 -38.95 -16.63 20.37
C LYS A 8 -37.48 -17.02 20.21
N TRP A 9 -36.95 -16.91 19.01
CA TRP A 9 -35.51 -17.01 18.77
C TRP A 9 -34.85 -15.73 19.30
N ARG A 10 -34.32 -15.78 20.53
CA ARG A 10 -33.32 -14.81 20.98
C ARG A 10 -32.04 -15.09 20.20
N ALA A 11 -31.70 -14.20 19.28
CA ALA A 11 -30.37 -14.16 18.71
C ALA A 11 -29.39 -13.84 19.86
N VAL A 12 -28.69 -14.87 20.34
CA VAL A 12 -27.50 -14.69 21.16
C VAL A 12 -26.45 -14.11 20.23
N SER A 13 -26.20 -12.80 20.34
CA SER A 13 -25.05 -12.21 19.71
C SER A 13 -23.82 -12.82 20.37
N VAL A 14 -23.18 -13.75 19.67
CA VAL A 14 -21.78 -14.04 19.92
C VAL A 14 -21.06 -12.76 19.53
N GLN A 15 -20.79 -11.92 20.52
CA GLN A 15 -19.86 -10.81 20.38
C GLN A 15 -18.54 -11.43 19.94
N SER A 16 -18.23 -11.34 18.65
CA SER A 16 -16.86 -11.44 18.20
C SER A 16 -16.07 -10.39 19.00
N PRO A 17 -14.88 -10.73 19.51
CA PRO A 17 -14.07 -9.73 20.18
C PRO A 17 -13.80 -8.66 19.13
N VAL A 18 -14.45 -7.51 19.34
CA VAL A 18 -14.26 -6.28 18.60
C VAL A 18 -12.75 -6.16 18.39
N SER A 19 -12.33 -6.32 17.14
CA SER A 19 -10.96 -5.98 16.75
C SER A 19 -10.74 -4.60 17.31
N ARG A 20 -9.82 -4.46 18.27
CA ARG A 20 -9.35 -3.14 18.68
C ARG A 20 -8.97 -2.46 17.38
N LEU A 21 -9.77 -1.50 16.94
CA LEU A 21 -9.46 -0.67 15.80
C LEU A 21 -8.06 -0.14 16.10
N ARG A 22 -7.06 -0.67 15.40
CA ARG A 22 -5.70 -0.13 15.46
C ARG A 22 -5.82 1.23 14.79
N SER A 23 -6.09 2.27 15.58
CA SER A 23 -6.04 3.65 15.12
C SER A 23 -4.61 3.94 14.69
N PHE A 24 -4.43 4.61 13.54
CA PHE A 24 -3.09 5.03 13.10
C PHE A 24 -2.55 6.16 13.97
N ARG A 25 -3.47 6.99 14.49
CA ARG A 25 -3.27 7.82 15.67
C ARG A 25 -3.28 7.00 16.96
N SER A 26 -2.36 6.05 17.06
CA SER A 26 -2.17 5.22 18.26
C SER A 26 -1.39 5.96 19.34
N ASP A 27 -1.50 5.53 20.60
CA ASP A 27 -0.70 6.07 21.71
C ASP A 27 0.81 5.95 21.44
N ALA A 28 1.23 4.89 20.75
CA ALA A 28 2.62 4.71 20.35
C ALA A 28 3.08 5.77 19.34
N ALA A 29 2.24 6.10 18.36
CA ALA A 29 2.54 7.14 17.39
C ALA A 29 2.55 8.54 18.04
N LEU A 30 1.57 8.83 18.91
CA LEU A 30 1.52 10.08 19.66
C LEU A 30 2.72 10.23 20.62
N GLY A 31 3.12 9.15 21.29
CA GLY A 31 4.32 9.11 22.11
C GLY A 31 5.61 9.32 21.30
N ALA A 32 5.68 8.79 20.07
CA ALA A 32 6.81 9.06 19.17
C ALA A 32 6.88 10.53 18.76
N ILE A 33 5.73 11.18 18.49
CA ILE A 33 5.69 12.60 18.18
C ILE A 33 6.11 13.45 19.39
N ALA A 34 5.62 13.12 20.59
CA ALA A 34 5.98 13.84 21.81
C ALA A 34 7.50 13.80 22.05
N ARG A 35 8.12 12.61 21.97
CA ARG A 35 9.58 12.46 22.09
C ARG A 35 10.35 13.24 21.04
N ALA A 36 9.92 13.19 19.78
CA ALA A 36 10.54 13.96 18.71
C ALA A 36 10.44 15.48 18.95
N GLY A 37 9.38 15.94 19.61
CA GLY A 37 9.25 17.33 20.06
C GLY A 37 10.23 17.71 21.17
N GLU A 38 10.40 16.84 22.17
CA GLU A 38 11.38 17.02 23.24
C GLU A 38 12.82 17.05 22.69
N GLU A 39 13.12 16.18 21.73
CA GLU A 39 14.41 16.08 21.04
C GLU A 39 14.60 17.13 19.93
N ARG A 40 13.57 17.96 19.65
CA ARG A 40 13.57 18.98 18.58
C ARG A 40 13.97 18.42 17.22
N VAL A 41 13.42 17.27 16.85
CA VAL A 41 13.67 16.61 15.57
C VAL A 41 13.20 17.50 14.41
N PRO A 42 14.09 17.90 13.48
CA PRO A 42 13.76 18.89 12.46
C PRO A 42 13.03 18.31 11.23
N ASN A 43 13.07 16.99 11.03
CA ASN A 43 12.48 16.34 9.86
C ASN A 43 11.34 15.38 10.26
N LEU A 44 10.20 15.51 9.60
CA LEU A 44 9.06 14.62 9.70
C LEU A 44 8.76 13.96 8.35
N VAL A 45 8.47 12.66 8.36
CA VAL A 45 8.03 11.92 7.17
C VAL A 45 6.71 11.22 7.48
N LEU A 46 5.69 11.52 6.70
CA LEU A 46 4.39 10.84 6.74
C LEU A 46 4.21 10.06 5.44
N TYR A 47 4.03 8.74 5.51
CA TYR A 47 3.87 7.91 4.32
C TYR A 47 2.54 7.18 4.28
N ASN A 48 2.03 6.92 3.08
CA ASN A 48 0.71 6.31 2.90
C ASN A 48 0.75 4.84 3.33
N TYR A 49 -0.02 4.49 4.35
CA TYR A 49 -0.16 3.12 4.82
C TYR A 49 -1.57 2.59 4.49
N PRO A 50 -1.72 1.31 4.06
CA PRO A 50 -0.68 0.28 3.87
C PRO A 50 -0.16 0.21 2.42
N SER A 51 0.28 1.33 1.85
CA SER A 51 0.78 1.36 0.47
C SER A 51 2.21 0.82 0.39
N PHE A 52 2.48 -0.06 -0.58
CA PHE A 52 3.85 -0.45 -0.93
C PHE A 52 4.65 0.73 -1.46
N SER A 53 4.04 1.56 -2.31
CA SER A 53 4.61 2.81 -2.81
C SER A 53 5.01 3.71 -1.65
N GLY A 54 4.09 3.94 -0.70
CA GLY A 54 4.35 4.73 0.51
C GLY A 54 5.47 4.14 1.38
N ALA A 55 5.47 2.82 1.61
CA ALA A 55 6.49 2.16 2.41
C ALA A 55 7.89 2.28 1.77
N PHE A 56 8.01 2.05 0.46
CA PHE A 56 9.28 2.26 -0.26
C PHE A 56 9.70 3.73 -0.31
N SER A 57 8.76 4.67 -0.48
CA SER A 57 9.08 6.10 -0.31
C SER A 57 9.63 6.40 1.08
N SER A 58 9.06 5.79 2.13
CA SER A 58 9.56 5.97 3.51
C SER A 58 10.95 5.36 3.72
N LEU A 59 11.25 4.22 3.09
CA LEU A 59 12.59 3.63 3.08
C LEU A 59 13.60 4.58 2.44
N LEU A 60 13.25 5.17 1.31
CA LEU A 60 14.12 6.12 0.58
C LEU A 60 14.42 7.37 1.42
N ALA A 61 13.40 7.89 2.11
CA ALA A 61 13.58 8.99 3.05
C ALA A 61 14.46 8.58 4.24
N HIS A 62 14.24 7.38 4.80
CA HIS A 62 15.05 6.84 5.89
C HIS A 62 16.52 6.76 5.50
N LEU A 63 16.84 6.12 4.36
CA LEU A 63 18.22 5.98 3.86
C LEU A 63 18.90 7.34 3.65
N PHE A 64 18.20 8.30 3.05
CA PHE A 64 18.72 9.64 2.84
C PHE A 64 19.08 10.34 4.16
N HIS A 65 18.16 10.36 5.12
CA HIS A 65 18.39 11.03 6.41
C HIS A 65 19.45 10.32 7.25
N SER A 66 19.43 8.97 7.28
CA SER A 66 20.44 8.17 7.97
C SER A 66 21.84 8.38 7.40
N ARG A 67 21.98 8.43 6.07
CA ARG A 67 23.29 8.68 5.43
C ARG A 67 23.87 10.05 5.77
N LEU A 68 23.02 11.04 5.94
CA LEU A 68 23.41 12.40 6.31
C LEU A 68 23.47 12.64 7.82
N ASN A 69 23.20 11.60 8.63
CA ASN A 69 23.08 11.69 10.08
C ASN A 69 22.09 12.80 10.52
N LEU A 70 20.99 12.95 9.78
CA LEU A 70 19.94 13.94 10.06
C LEU A 70 18.82 13.29 10.88
N PRO A 71 18.48 13.84 12.06
CA PRO A 71 17.36 13.33 12.85
C PRO A 71 16.04 13.45 12.08
N CYS A 72 15.25 12.37 12.08
CA CYS A 72 14.02 12.27 11.31
C CYS A 72 13.00 11.37 12.00
N LEU A 73 11.77 11.86 12.19
CA LEU A 73 10.64 11.08 12.65
C LEU A 73 9.85 10.56 11.45
N ILE A 74 9.69 9.24 11.33
CA ILE A 74 8.92 8.62 10.24
C ILE A 74 7.69 7.92 10.80
N LEU A 75 6.50 8.24 10.26
CA LEU A 75 5.22 7.70 10.73
C LEU A 75 4.34 7.21 9.58
N PRO A 76 3.62 6.08 9.77
CA PRO A 76 2.59 5.64 8.84
C PRO A 76 1.36 6.54 8.94
N PHE A 77 0.82 6.97 7.81
CA PHE A 77 -0.37 7.79 7.71
C PHE A 77 -1.51 7.01 7.05
N SER A 78 -2.70 7.04 7.63
CA SER A 78 -3.91 6.42 7.06
C SER A 78 -5.02 7.43 6.88
N SER A 79 -5.83 7.26 5.84
CA SER A 79 -7.02 8.06 5.59
C SER A 79 -8.23 7.70 6.46
N VAL A 80 -8.21 6.54 7.15
CA VAL A 80 -9.33 6.07 7.97
C VAL A 80 -9.39 6.83 9.31
N GLU A 81 -8.23 7.10 9.91
CA GLU A 81 -8.09 7.94 11.10
C GLU A 81 -6.77 8.73 11.00
N PRO A 82 -6.77 9.84 10.24
CA PRO A 82 -5.56 10.59 9.96
C PRO A 82 -5.07 11.35 11.19
N PHE A 83 -3.76 11.61 11.23
CA PHE A 83 -3.21 12.59 12.16
C PHE A 83 -3.82 13.97 11.90
N ARG A 84 -3.90 14.74 12.98
CA ARG A 84 -4.32 16.14 12.95
C ARG A 84 -3.09 17.02 12.84
N VAL A 85 -3.27 18.25 12.35
CA VAL A 85 -2.16 19.22 12.29
C VAL A 85 -1.69 19.55 13.71
N GLU A 86 -2.61 19.57 14.66
CA GLU A 86 -2.36 19.78 16.09
C GLU A 86 -1.45 18.70 16.70
N ASP A 87 -1.42 17.50 16.13
CA ASP A 87 -0.55 16.43 16.64
C ASP A 87 0.94 16.77 16.37
N PHE A 88 1.26 17.64 15.40
CA PHE A 88 2.63 17.96 14.97
C PHE A 88 3.10 19.37 15.36
N TYR A 89 2.48 19.96 16.40
CA TYR A 89 2.93 21.24 16.94
C TYR A 89 4.16 21.03 17.84
N VAL A 90 5.30 20.82 17.21
CA VAL A 90 6.60 20.62 17.86
C VAL A 90 7.56 21.71 17.45
N GLU A 91 8.23 22.31 18.43
CA GLU A 91 9.24 23.34 18.21
C GLU A 91 10.46 22.73 17.48
N GLY A 92 10.99 23.44 16.48
CA GLY A 92 12.17 23.01 15.73
C GLY A 92 11.87 22.18 14.48
N LEU A 93 10.61 21.90 14.15
CA LEU A 93 10.26 21.23 12.89
C LEU A 93 10.58 22.12 11.69
N GLU A 94 11.55 21.72 10.86
CA GLU A 94 12.01 22.47 9.69
C GLU A 94 11.37 21.95 8.41
N ARG A 95 11.22 20.62 8.27
CA ARG A 95 10.73 19.99 7.04
C ARG A 95 9.79 18.81 7.30
N CYS A 96 8.72 18.75 6.53
CA CYS A 96 7.80 17.62 6.49
C CYS A 96 7.69 17.06 5.06
N TYR A 97 7.87 15.75 4.93
CA TYR A 97 7.65 15.02 3.70
C TYR A 97 6.32 14.27 3.77
N LEU A 98 5.48 14.40 2.74
CA LEU A 98 4.25 13.63 2.57
C LEU A 98 4.45 12.67 1.39
N LEU A 99 4.50 11.37 1.66
CA LEU A 99 4.95 10.35 0.72
C LEU A 99 3.80 9.44 0.30
N ASP A 100 3.51 9.41 -1.01
CA ASP A 100 2.35 8.71 -1.59
C ASP A 100 0.98 9.21 -1.04
N LEU A 101 0.96 10.45 -0.54
CA LEU A 101 -0.21 11.16 -0.05
C LEU A 101 0.03 12.66 0.00
N LEU A 102 -1.05 13.44 -0.07
CA LEU A 102 -1.05 14.88 0.28
C LEU A 102 -1.85 15.18 1.56
N GLY A 103 -2.48 14.15 2.14
CA GLY A 103 -3.39 14.28 3.28
C GLY A 103 -4.78 14.81 2.89
N PRO A 104 -5.64 15.09 3.89
CA PRO A 104 -6.91 15.77 3.69
C PRO A 104 -6.72 17.17 3.07
N ARG A 105 -7.76 17.69 2.42
CA ARG A 105 -7.70 19.02 1.78
C ARG A 105 -7.25 20.09 2.78
N GLY A 106 -6.20 20.83 2.42
CA GLY A 106 -5.61 21.90 3.23
C GLY A 106 -4.71 21.42 4.37
N PHE A 107 -4.49 20.11 4.53
CA PHE A 107 -3.62 19.55 5.57
C PHE A 107 -2.18 20.08 5.47
N ALA A 108 -1.55 19.92 4.31
CA ALA A 108 -0.18 20.36 4.06
C ALA A 108 0.00 21.88 4.28
N VAL A 109 -0.95 22.69 3.81
CA VAL A 109 -0.94 24.15 3.98
C VAL A 109 -1.03 24.53 5.45
N LYS A 110 -1.97 23.95 6.19
CA LYS A 110 -2.14 24.21 7.63
C LYS A 110 -0.92 23.75 8.43
N LEU A 111 -0.32 22.61 8.07
CA LEU A 111 0.90 22.12 8.71
C LEU A 111 2.06 23.10 8.52
N SER A 112 2.29 23.54 7.28
CA SER A 112 3.32 24.55 6.98
C SER A 112 3.08 25.87 7.71
N GLN A 113 1.84 26.35 7.74
CA GLN A 113 1.49 27.62 8.41
C GLN A 113 1.65 27.55 9.93
N ARG A 114 1.29 26.43 10.56
CA ARG A 114 1.33 26.31 12.02
C ARG A 114 2.72 26.00 12.57
N SER A 115 3.44 25.10 11.90
CA SER A 115 4.79 24.69 12.33
C SER A 115 5.89 25.53 11.68
N MET A 116 5.52 26.44 10.77
CA MET A 116 6.46 27.24 9.97
C MET A 116 7.46 26.40 9.15
N CYS A 117 7.18 25.11 8.94
CA CYS A 117 8.05 24.17 8.26
C CYS A 117 7.82 24.17 6.73
N GLU A 118 8.85 23.76 5.99
CA GLU A 118 8.74 23.38 4.58
C GLU A 118 7.95 22.07 4.46
N VAL A 119 6.97 22.00 3.57
CA VAL A 119 6.18 20.78 3.32
C VAL A 119 6.37 20.36 1.87
N ILE A 120 6.82 19.13 1.66
CA ILE A 120 7.10 18.56 0.34
C ILE A 120 6.25 17.31 0.17
N GLY A 121 5.24 17.37 -0.70
CA GLY A 121 4.33 16.27 -0.95
C GLY A 121 4.59 15.56 -2.28
N PHE A 122 4.39 14.24 -2.30
CA PHE A 122 4.49 13.38 -3.48
C PHE A 122 3.22 12.54 -3.60
N ASP A 123 2.62 12.55 -4.78
CA ASP A 123 1.47 11.70 -5.10
C ASP A 123 1.45 11.44 -6.61
N HIS A 124 0.76 10.40 -7.05
CA HIS A 124 0.60 10.06 -8.47
C HIS A 124 -0.86 9.93 -8.89
N ARG A 125 -1.79 10.10 -7.95
CA ARG A 125 -3.22 9.85 -8.19
C ARG A 125 -3.90 11.06 -8.79
N LYS A 126 -4.68 10.84 -9.84
CA LYS A 126 -5.54 11.88 -10.45
C LYS A 126 -6.49 12.54 -9.46
N SER A 127 -6.91 11.83 -8.40
CA SER A 127 -7.81 12.34 -7.37
C SER A 127 -7.23 13.53 -6.60
N VAL A 128 -5.91 13.66 -6.49
CA VAL A 128 -5.29 14.76 -5.74
C VAL A 128 -5.22 16.08 -6.52
N LEU A 129 -5.40 16.04 -7.85
CA LEU A 129 -5.37 17.26 -8.68
C LEU A 129 -6.45 18.27 -8.26
N GLY A 130 -7.58 17.81 -7.74
CA GLY A 130 -8.61 18.69 -7.20
C GLY A 130 -8.15 19.54 -6.02
N GLN A 131 -7.12 19.10 -5.28
CA GLN A 131 -6.51 19.86 -4.18
C GLN A 131 -5.51 20.91 -4.68
N LEU A 132 -4.98 20.76 -5.90
CA LEU A 132 -3.96 21.63 -6.49
C LEU A 132 -4.55 22.81 -7.28
N LYS A 133 -5.83 22.74 -7.66
CA LYS A 133 -6.51 23.72 -8.53
C LYS A 133 -6.64 25.13 -7.91
N SER A 134 -6.41 25.28 -6.62
CA SER A 134 -6.34 26.58 -5.92
C SER A 134 -4.88 27.06 -5.76
N SER A 135 -4.08 26.97 -6.82
CA SER A 135 -2.63 27.19 -6.75
C SER A 135 -2.24 28.62 -6.35
N GLU A 136 -3.14 29.58 -6.46
CA GLU A 136 -2.92 30.99 -6.05
C GLU A 136 -2.81 31.15 -4.51
N ASP A 137 -3.26 30.17 -3.73
CA ASP A 137 -3.23 30.19 -2.25
C ASP A 137 -2.17 29.28 -1.62
N ILE A 138 -1.30 28.63 -2.42
CA ILE A 138 -0.29 27.71 -1.89
C ILE A 138 0.90 28.52 -1.35
N PRO A 139 1.22 28.45 -0.04
CA PRO A 139 2.35 29.19 0.52
C PRO A 139 3.68 28.78 -0.12
N GLN A 140 4.63 29.70 -0.19
CA GLN A 140 5.98 29.44 -0.75
C GLN A 140 6.70 28.24 -0.12
N ARG A 141 6.33 27.84 1.10
CA ARG A 141 6.92 26.71 1.82
C ARG A 141 6.26 25.36 1.54
N VAL A 142 5.30 25.29 0.61
CA VAL A 142 4.60 24.05 0.26
C VAL A 142 4.87 23.71 -1.20
N THR A 143 5.50 22.57 -1.44
CA THR A 143 5.77 22.05 -2.78
C THR A 143 5.06 20.72 -2.99
N PHE A 144 4.32 20.59 -4.10
CA PHE A 144 3.66 19.34 -4.48
C PHE A 144 4.25 18.78 -5.76
N ASN A 145 4.85 17.59 -5.67
CA ASN A 145 5.38 16.81 -6.77
C ASN A 145 4.35 15.75 -7.17
N VAL A 146 3.36 16.17 -7.97
CA VAL A 146 2.31 15.25 -8.47
C VAL A 146 2.64 14.81 -9.88
N ASN A 147 2.86 13.50 -10.08
CA ASN A 147 3.19 12.94 -11.38
C ASN A 147 2.26 11.78 -11.74
N LEU A 148 1.52 11.91 -12.85
CA LEU A 148 0.56 10.88 -13.28
C LEU A 148 1.18 9.76 -14.12
N GLY A 149 2.44 9.92 -14.55
CA GLY A 149 3.18 8.99 -15.39
C GLY A 149 4.28 8.21 -14.67
N LYS A 150 4.51 8.48 -13.37
CA LYS A 150 5.40 7.70 -12.50
C LYS A 150 4.78 7.59 -11.11
N CYS A 151 4.91 6.45 -10.45
CA CYS A 151 4.43 6.26 -9.09
C CYS A 151 5.25 7.08 -8.08
N SER A 152 4.70 7.22 -6.87
CA SER A 152 5.30 8.07 -5.85
C SER A 152 6.65 7.56 -5.35
N SER A 153 6.87 6.24 -5.27
CA SER A 153 8.17 5.70 -4.87
C SER A 153 9.28 6.00 -5.87
N ILE A 154 9.00 5.99 -7.18
CA ILE A 154 9.98 6.39 -8.21
C ILE A 154 10.29 7.89 -8.11
N ALA A 155 9.26 8.74 -7.99
CA ALA A 155 9.47 10.18 -7.85
C ALA A 155 10.29 10.55 -6.60
N VAL A 156 10.05 9.85 -5.49
CA VAL A 156 10.78 10.04 -4.24
C VAL A 156 12.21 9.54 -4.34
N TYR A 157 12.44 8.42 -5.04
CA TYR A 157 13.78 7.90 -5.29
C TYR A 157 14.62 8.92 -6.07
N GLU A 158 14.09 9.41 -7.19
CA GLU A 158 14.75 10.44 -8.01
C GLU A 158 15.02 11.71 -7.19
N TYR A 159 14.05 12.17 -6.40
CA TYR A 159 14.18 13.36 -5.56
C TYR A 159 15.34 13.24 -4.57
N PHE A 160 15.37 12.18 -3.75
CA PHE A 160 16.42 12.02 -2.74
C PHE A 160 17.78 11.69 -3.36
N SER A 161 17.81 11.00 -4.50
CA SER A 161 19.05 10.73 -5.23
C SER A 161 19.65 12.03 -5.77
N SER A 162 18.82 12.89 -6.38
CA SER A 162 19.25 14.22 -6.84
C SER A 162 19.72 15.10 -5.68
N LYS A 163 18.97 15.10 -4.56
CA LYS A 163 19.36 15.87 -3.37
C LYS A 163 20.69 15.41 -2.79
N LEU A 164 20.94 14.10 -2.80
CA LEU A 164 22.19 13.54 -2.31
C LEU A 164 23.36 13.89 -3.25
N ALA A 165 23.15 13.85 -4.56
CA ALA A 165 24.16 14.22 -5.55
C ALA A 165 24.52 15.73 -5.52
N ASP A 166 23.56 16.59 -5.23
CA ASP A 166 23.79 18.05 -5.09
C ASP A 166 24.64 18.38 -3.86
N MET A 167 24.62 17.51 -2.84
CA MET A 167 25.47 17.64 -1.65
C MET A 167 26.89 17.19 -2.01
N LYS A 168 27.71 18.12 -2.49
CA LYS A 168 29.12 17.90 -2.82
C LYS A 168 29.91 17.43 -1.59
N PHE A 169 30.01 16.12 -1.37
CA PHE A 169 30.94 15.54 -0.41
C PHE A 169 32.33 15.48 -1.06
N PRO A 170 33.37 16.13 -0.48
CA PRO A 170 34.72 16.13 -1.06
C PRO A 170 35.37 14.74 -1.15
N ASP A 171 34.93 13.77 -0.33
CA ASP A 171 35.63 12.50 -0.11
C ASP A 171 34.76 11.23 -0.29
N VAL A 172 33.57 11.34 -0.88
CA VAL A 172 32.70 10.16 -1.10
C VAL A 172 32.43 10.01 -2.59
N GLU A 173 33.27 9.21 -3.26
CA GLU A 173 32.96 8.68 -4.58
C GLU A 173 31.63 7.92 -4.54
N ASP A 174 30.72 8.30 -5.44
CA ASP A 174 29.39 7.72 -5.67
C ASP A 174 28.43 7.77 -4.46
N ALA A 175 27.82 8.94 -4.24
CA ALA A 175 26.75 9.10 -3.27
C ALA A 175 25.42 8.51 -3.79
N SER A 176 25.31 7.16 -3.79
CA SER A 176 24.05 6.44 -4.01
C SER A 176 23.27 6.29 -2.70
N LEU A 177 21.93 6.24 -2.81
CA LEU A 177 21.05 5.91 -1.68
C LEU A 177 21.17 4.45 -1.25
N PHE A 178 21.53 3.58 -2.19
CA PHE A 178 21.65 2.14 -1.98
C PHE A 178 23.11 1.71 -2.09
N ASN A 179 23.45 0.62 -1.40
CA ASN A 179 24.69 -0.09 -1.70
C ASN A 179 24.59 -0.72 -3.09
N LEU A 180 25.74 -0.93 -3.75
CA LEU A 180 25.80 -1.52 -5.10
C LEU A 180 25.07 -2.87 -5.18
N GLU A 181 25.14 -3.69 -4.11
CA GLU A 181 24.49 -5.01 -4.04
C GLU A 181 22.94 -4.92 -4.03
N ASP A 182 22.39 -3.86 -3.44
CA ASP A 182 20.95 -3.70 -3.27
C ASP A 182 20.31 -2.94 -4.43
N GLN A 183 21.08 -2.09 -5.11
CA GLN A 183 20.57 -1.13 -6.07
C GLN A 183 19.74 -1.77 -7.18
N ASP A 184 20.28 -2.77 -7.89
CA ASP A 184 19.58 -3.42 -9.01
C ASP A 184 18.32 -4.16 -8.57
N ARG A 185 18.39 -4.78 -7.38
CA ARG A 185 17.28 -5.54 -6.80
C ARG A 185 16.13 -4.61 -6.41
N ILE A 186 16.43 -3.54 -5.67
CA ILE A 186 15.42 -2.58 -5.23
C ILE A 186 14.86 -1.79 -6.43
N GLN A 187 15.69 -1.36 -7.39
CA GLN A 187 15.19 -0.73 -8.62
C GLN A 187 14.24 -1.66 -9.38
N THR A 188 14.52 -2.95 -9.44
CA THR A 188 13.60 -3.93 -10.03
C THR A 188 12.28 -3.97 -9.28
N VAL A 189 12.28 -4.02 -7.95
CA VAL A 189 11.06 -3.98 -7.14
C VAL A 189 10.27 -2.68 -7.39
N LEU A 190 10.96 -1.53 -7.44
CA LEU A 190 10.33 -0.25 -7.72
C LEU A 190 9.66 -0.20 -9.10
N ARG A 191 10.25 -0.81 -10.14
CA ARG A 191 9.60 -0.93 -11.46
C ARG A 191 8.30 -1.74 -11.41
N TYR A 192 8.27 -2.84 -10.63
CA TYR A 192 7.04 -3.61 -10.44
C TYR A 192 5.96 -2.85 -9.65
N ILE A 193 6.37 -2.05 -8.66
CA ILE A 193 5.46 -1.16 -7.93
C ILE A 193 4.89 -0.10 -8.88
N ASP A 194 5.74 0.53 -9.70
CA ASP A 194 5.34 1.51 -10.70
C ASP A 194 4.32 0.95 -11.71
N ASP A 195 4.60 -0.23 -12.28
CA ASP A 195 3.70 -0.89 -13.22
C ASP A 195 2.33 -1.24 -12.59
N ALA A 196 2.33 -1.63 -11.30
CA ALA A 196 1.13 -1.93 -10.55
C ALA A 196 0.29 -0.69 -10.19
N ASP A 197 0.95 0.38 -9.73
CA ASP A 197 0.31 1.62 -9.29
C ASP A 197 -0.30 2.38 -10.49
N LEU A 198 0.45 2.45 -11.60
CA LEU A 198 0.00 3.09 -12.85
C LEU A 198 -0.95 2.21 -13.65
N ARG A 199 -1.09 0.92 -13.30
CA ARG A 199 -1.95 -0.05 -13.96
C ARG A 199 -1.61 -0.24 -15.45
N THR A 200 -0.32 -0.20 -15.77
CA THR A 200 0.19 -0.45 -17.12
C THR A 200 0.16 -1.94 -17.45
N TRP A 201 0.39 -2.81 -16.46
CA TRP A 201 0.37 -4.27 -16.61
C TRP A 201 1.35 -4.80 -17.66
N SER A 202 2.49 -4.13 -17.82
CA SER A 202 3.45 -4.39 -18.88
C SER A 202 4.54 -5.38 -18.46
N LEU A 203 4.81 -5.49 -17.16
CA LEU A 203 5.86 -6.37 -16.66
C LEU A 203 5.40 -7.85 -16.61
N PRO A 204 6.31 -8.80 -16.89
CA PRO A 204 6.00 -10.21 -16.75
C PRO A 204 5.63 -10.52 -15.30
N ASP A 205 4.74 -11.49 -15.10
CA ASP A 205 4.34 -11.96 -13.76
C ASP A 205 3.80 -10.87 -12.80
N ILE A 206 3.43 -9.69 -13.30
CA ILE A 206 2.90 -8.59 -12.47
C ILE A 206 1.71 -9.01 -11.61
N ARG A 207 0.88 -9.93 -12.11
CA ARG A 207 -0.23 -10.52 -11.35
C ARG A 207 0.29 -11.31 -10.14
N ALA A 208 1.31 -12.14 -10.34
CA ALA A 208 1.91 -12.94 -9.27
C ALA A 208 2.60 -12.03 -8.26
N PHE A 209 3.41 -11.06 -8.73
CA PHE A 209 4.04 -10.06 -7.89
C PHE A 209 3.03 -9.36 -6.97
N ARG A 210 1.92 -8.86 -7.52
CA ARG A 210 0.86 -8.19 -6.75
C ARG A 210 0.18 -9.09 -5.72
N ILE A 211 0.04 -10.37 -6.01
CA ILE A 211 -0.48 -11.34 -5.05
C ILE A 211 0.54 -11.55 -3.93
N GLY A 212 1.82 -11.71 -4.27
CA GLY A 212 2.92 -11.84 -3.30
C GLY A 212 3.03 -10.66 -2.33
N MET A 213 2.69 -9.44 -2.79
CA MET A 213 2.64 -8.26 -1.94
C MET A 213 1.52 -8.26 -0.88
N ARG A 214 0.44 -9.04 -1.05
CA ARG A 214 -0.74 -8.93 -0.15
C ARG A 214 -0.42 -9.22 1.31
N GLU A 215 0.44 -10.20 1.56
CA GLU A 215 0.83 -10.60 2.93
C GLU A 215 1.63 -9.51 3.65
N TRP A 216 2.32 -8.68 2.87
CA TRP A 216 3.18 -7.62 3.40
C TRP A 216 2.41 -6.42 3.89
N HIS A 217 1.18 -6.15 3.42
CA HIS A 217 0.41 -4.97 3.84
C HIS A 217 0.32 -4.81 5.36
N SER A 218 0.20 -5.92 6.10
CA SER A 218 0.14 -5.91 7.57
C SER A 218 1.48 -5.58 8.26
N LYS A 219 2.60 -5.68 7.53
CA LYS A 219 3.97 -5.47 8.00
C LYS A 219 4.51 -4.08 7.69
N LEU A 220 3.83 -3.30 6.84
CA LEU A 220 4.32 -1.99 6.35
C LEU A 220 4.21 -0.84 7.36
N ASN A 221 3.91 -1.11 8.63
CA ASN A 221 3.78 -0.10 9.67
C ASN A 221 5.08 -0.03 10.49
N CYS A 222 5.87 1.02 10.31
CA CYS A 222 7.17 1.18 10.99
C CYS A 222 7.08 1.31 12.51
N ILE A 223 5.92 1.68 13.07
CA ILE A 223 5.71 1.76 14.53
C ILE A 223 5.55 0.36 15.12
N THR A 224 4.82 -0.52 14.44
CA THR A 224 4.59 -1.89 14.92
C THR A 224 5.59 -2.91 14.40
N ASN A 225 6.36 -2.56 13.37
CA ASN A 225 7.39 -3.39 12.77
C ASN A 225 8.74 -2.63 12.82
N PRO A 226 9.55 -2.86 13.86
CA PRO A 226 10.83 -2.16 14.01
C PRO A 226 11.87 -2.56 12.96
N PHE A 227 11.67 -3.68 12.25
CA PHE A 227 12.56 -4.20 11.21
C PHE A 227 12.07 -3.89 9.80
N LEU A 228 11.16 -2.90 9.65
CA LEU A 228 10.53 -2.62 8.37
C LEU A 228 11.57 -2.32 7.28
N TYR A 229 12.56 -1.49 7.56
CA TYR A 229 13.48 -1.01 6.53
C TYR A 229 14.47 -2.07 6.11
N GLU A 230 14.98 -2.87 7.04
CA GLU A 230 15.80 -4.04 6.77
C GLU A 230 15.03 -5.05 5.92
N GLN A 231 13.76 -5.32 6.29
CA GLN A 231 12.91 -6.24 5.53
C GLN A 231 12.58 -5.72 4.12
N LEU A 232 12.29 -4.43 3.96
CA LEU A 232 12.06 -3.83 2.64
C LEU A 232 13.33 -3.87 1.80
N LEU A 233 14.49 -3.62 2.43
CA LEU A 233 15.78 -3.77 1.81
C LEU A 233 16.04 -5.19 1.40
N GLU A 234 15.51 -6.23 2.04
CA GLU A 234 15.69 -7.65 1.66
C GLU A 234 14.69 -8.16 0.60
N ILE A 235 13.63 -7.40 0.28
CA ILE A 235 12.63 -7.83 -0.70
C ILE A 235 13.25 -8.00 -2.10
N SER A 236 12.92 -9.10 -2.77
CA SER A 236 13.18 -9.27 -4.20
C SER A 236 11.88 -9.46 -4.98
N SER A 237 11.87 -9.01 -6.24
CA SER A 237 10.73 -9.25 -7.14
C SER A 237 10.55 -10.75 -7.42
N ALA A 238 11.63 -11.50 -7.52
CA ALA A 238 11.62 -12.95 -7.76
C ALA A 238 10.91 -13.71 -6.62
N ASP A 239 11.16 -13.35 -5.37
CA ASP A 239 10.51 -14.00 -4.21
C ASP A 239 9.02 -13.65 -4.15
N LEU A 240 8.67 -12.40 -4.41
CA LEU A 240 7.27 -11.96 -4.46
C LEU A 240 6.50 -12.66 -5.60
N VAL A 241 7.11 -12.77 -6.78
CA VAL A 241 6.55 -13.52 -7.91
C VAL A 241 6.41 -15.00 -7.56
N SER A 242 7.45 -15.62 -6.99
CA SER A 242 7.42 -17.03 -6.61
C SER A 242 6.31 -17.33 -5.60
N LYS A 243 6.17 -16.50 -4.56
CA LYS A 243 5.04 -16.59 -3.61
C LYS A 243 3.69 -16.41 -4.30
N GLY A 244 3.57 -15.43 -5.18
CA GLY A 244 2.36 -15.20 -5.96
C GLY A 244 1.97 -16.42 -6.80
N ASN A 245 2.94 -17.03 -7.46
CA ASN A 245 2.76 -18.23 -8.28
C ASN A 245 2.36 -19.45 -7.43
N LEU A 246 2.97 -19.63 -6.25
CA LEU A 246 2.56 -20.67 -5.30
C LEU A 246 1.09 -20.49 -4.88
N PHE A 247 0.66 -19.26 -4.58
CA PHE A 247 -0.72 -18.95 -4.23
C PHE A 247 -1.70 -19.17 -5.40
N ILE A 248 -1.34 -18.74 -6.61
CA ILE A 248 -2.15 -18.98 -7.81
C ILE A 248 -2.29 -20.49 -8.05
N SER A 249 -1.18 -21.23 -7.97
CA SER A 249 -1.15 -22.67 -8.17
C SER A 249 -2.01 -23.41 -7.14
N SER A 250 -1.89 -23.08 -5.86
CA SER A 250 -2.68 -23.71 -4.80
C SER A 250 -4.19 -23.52 -4.99
N ARG A 251 -4.61 -22.30 -5.37
CA ARG A 251 -6.01 -22.00 -5.72
C ARG A 251 -6.47 -22.77 -6.95
N GLN A 252 -5.65 -22.86 -7.98
CA GLN A 252 -5.98 -23.62 -9.18
C GLN A 252 -6.13 -25.12 -8.89
N ILE A 253 -5.27 -25.69 -8.06
CA ILE A 253 -5.37 -27.08 -7.60
C ILE A 253 -6.66 -27.29 -6.80
N ALA A 254 -6.97 -26.38 -5.87
CA ALA A 254 -8.20 -26.46 -5.07
C ALA A 254 -9.46 -26.37 -5.95
N ALA A 255 -9.48 -25.46 -6.92
CA ALA A 255 -10.57 -25.34 -7.89
C ALA A 255 -10.71 -26.61 -8.74
N ASN A 256 -9.60 -27.19 -9.21
CA ASN A 256 -9.62 -28.41 -10.01
C ASN A 256 -10.27 -29.60 -9.29
N LYS A 257 -10.07 -29.74 -7.98
CA LYS A 257 -10.72 -30.80 -7.16
C LYS A 257 -12.25 -30.70 -7.17
N LEU A 258 -12.80 -29.49 -7.28
CA LEU A 258 -14.24 -29.29 -7.37
C LEU A 258 -14.76 -29.65 -8.77
N LEU A 259 -13.97 -29.34 -9.79
CA LEU A 259 -14.32 -29.55 -11.20
C LEU A 259 -14.38 -31.02 -11.63
N ASP A 260 -14.05 -31.96 -10.75
CA ASP A 260 -14.30 -33.40 -10.97
C ASP A 260 -15.80 -33.75 -10.88
N LYS A 261 -16.63 -32.85 -10.33
CA LYS A 261 -18.06 -33.04 -10.10
C LYS A 261 -18.94 -32.10 -10.93
N VAL A 262 -18.48 -31.73 -12.13
CA VAL A 262 -19.24 -30.85 -13.03
C VAL A 262 -20.51 -31.51 -13.54
N PHE A 263 -21.54 -30.71 -13.78
CA PHE A 263 -22.81 -31.12 -14.37
C PHE A 263 -23.30 -30.09 -15.37
N LYS A 264 -24.17 -30.50 -16.30
CA LYS A 264 -24.77 -29.58 -17.26
C LYS A 264 -25.86 -28.74 -16.61
N VAL A 265 -25.86 -27.45 -16.91
CA VAL A 265 -26.87 -26.48 -16.52
C VAL A 265 -27.58 -25.99 -17.78
N ARG A 266 -28.90 -26.16 -17.83
CA ARG A 266 -29.75 -25.63 -18.90
C ARG A 266 -30.12 -24.17 -18.60
N LEU A 267 -29.57 -23.25 -19.37
CA LEU A 267 -29.81 -21.83 -19.20
C LEU A 267 -31.21 -21.47 -19.72
N GLY A 268 -32.04 -20.90 -18.85
CA GLY A 268 -33.45 -20.58 -19.17
C GLY A 268 -34.23 -21.82 -19.62
N GLY A 269 -34.06 -22.98 -18.97
CA GLY A 269 -34.73 -24.22 -19.38
C GLY A 269 -34.22 -24.82 -20.70
N GLY A 270 -33.16 -24.26 -21.29
CA GLY A 270 -32.54 -24.70 -22.54
C GLY A 270 -32.62 -23.67 -23.67
N PHE A 271 -33.48 -22.64 -23.54
CA PHE A 271 -33.63 -21.59 -24.56
C PHE A 271 -32.33 -20.81 -24.83
N TYR A 272 -31.42 -20.74 -23.83
CA TYR A 272 -30.15 -20.03 -23.96
C TYR A 272 -28.94 -20.97 -24.08
N GLY A 273 -29.17 -22.25 -24.35
CA GLY A 273 -28.13 -23.29 -24.42
C GLY A 273 -27.82 -23.95 -23.08
N GLU A 274 -26.75 -24.74 -23.08
CA GLU A 274 -26.24 -25.46 -21.92
C GLU A 274 -24.83 -24.98 -21.61
N CYS A 275 -24.43 -24.99 -20.33
CA CYS A 275 -23.05 -24.79 -19.89
C CYS A 275 -22.71 -25.79 -18.76
N LEU A 276 -21.44 -25.89 -18.38
CA LEU A 276 -21.04 -26.66 -17.21
C LEU A 276 -21.18 -25.81 -15.94
N GLY A 277 -21.68 -26.44 -14.89
CA GLY A 277 -21.74 -25.90 -13.54
C GLY A 277 -21.11 -26.86 -12.53
N VAL A 278 -20.76 -26.33 -11.37
CA VAL A 278 -20.31 -27.11 -10.21
C VAL A 278 -20.91 -26.51 -8.94
N ARG A 279 -21.18 -27.35 -7.94
CA ARG A 279 -21.50 -26.86 -6.60
C ARG A 279 -20.19 -26.45 -5.91
N ALA A 280 -20.06 -25.17 -5.61
CA ALA A 280 -18.90 -24.60 -4.91
C ALA A 280 -19.14 -24.43 -3.40
N ASP A 281 -19.97 -25.30 -2.81
CA ASP A 281 -20.38 -25.19 -1.41
C ASP A 281 -19.14 -25.14 -0.50
N GLY A 282 -19.08 -24.13 0.37
CA GLY A 282 -17.96 -23.93 1.30
C GLY A 282 -16.66 -23.39 0.71
N ASN A 283 -16.62 -23.04 -0.59
CA ASN A 283 -15.41 -22.51 -1.25
C ASN A 283 -15.72 -21.23 -2.07
N PRO A 284 -16.36 -20.21 -1.48
CA PRO A 284 -16.75 -18.99 -2.21
C PRO A 284 -15.53 -18.21 -2.73
N ASP A 285 -14.37 -18.39 -2.09
CA ASP A 285 -13.14 -17.72 -2.41
C ASP A 285 -12.49 -18.24 -3.71
N LEU A 286 -12.95 -19.35 -4.29
CA LEU A 286 -12.42 -19.95 -5.53
C LEU A 286 -13.28 -19.66 -6.78
N SER A 287 -14.28 -18.77 -6.67
CA SER A 287 -15.25 -18.49 -7.74
C SER A 287 -14.59 -18.11 -9.07
N ASP A 288 -13.51 -17.34 -9.02
CA ASP A 288 -12.82 -16.84 -10.19
C ASP A 288 -12.12 -17.97 -10.96
N GLU A 289 -11.36 -18.81 -10.24
CA GLU A 289 -10.68 -19.97 -10.84
C GLU A 289 -11.67 -21.01 -11.35
N ILE A 290 -12.73 -21.28 -10.59
CA ILE A 290 -13.81 -22.18 -10.99
C ILE A 290 -14.49 -21.67 -12.25
N GLY A 291 -14.90 -20.40 -12.28
CA GLY A 291 -15.60 -19.79 -13.40
C GLY A 291 -14.77 -19.82 -14.68
N LYS A 292 -13.47 -19.47 -14.58
CA LYS A 292 -12.55 -19.52 -15.73
C LYS A 292 -12.44 -20.94 -16.29
N GLN A 293 -12.25 -21.94 -15.44
CA GLN A 293 -12.11 -23.33 -15.89
C GLN A 293 -13.42 -23.91 -16.43
N LEU A 294 -14.57 -23.60 -15.81
CA LEU A 294 -15.88 -24.00 -16.33
C LEU A 294 -16.13 -23.43 -17.73
N SER A 295 -15.76 -22.15 -17.96
CA SER A 295 -15.88 -21.53 -19.28
C SER A 295 -15.04 -22.28 -20.33
N ILE A 296 -13.77 -22.57 -20.02
CA ILE A 296 -12.87 -23.32 -20.92
C ILE A 296 -13.42 -24.72 -21.21
N ARG A 297 -13.83 -25.47 -20.17
CA ARG A 297 -14.35 -26.84 -20.31
C ARG A 297 -15.70 -26.88 -21.03
N SER A 298 -16.55 -25.88 -20.82
CA SER A 298 -17.84 -25.75 -21.53
C SER A 298 -17.61 -25.55 -23.02
N ALA A 299 -16.76 -24.58 -23.38
CA ALA A 299 -16.40 -24.32 -24.78
C ALA A 299 -15.77 -25.57 -25.45
N ALA A 300 -14.86 -26.26 -24.76
CA ALA A 300 -14.25 -27.50 -25.26
C ALA A 300 -15.27 -28.64 -25.47
N ALA A 301 -16.37 -28.64 -24.73
CA ALA A 301 -17.46 -29.60 -24.86
C ALA A 301 -18.54 -29.15 -25.88
N GLY A 302 -18.33 -28.04 -26.61
CA GLY A 302 -19.32 -27.48 -27.53
C GLY A 302 -20.53 -26.85 -26.83
N LEU A 303 -20.38 -26.52 -25.55
CA LEU A 303 -21.38 -25.85 -24.73
C LEU A 303 -21.11 -24.34 -24.72
N ARG A 304 -22.10 -23.55 -24.25
CA ARG A 304 -22.00 -22.10 -24.16
C ARG A 304 -21.08 -21.65 -23.03
#